data_AF-A0A968RAW3-F1
#
_entry.id   AF-A0A968RAW3-F1
#
_cell.length_a   1.000
_cell.length_b   1.000
_cell.length_c   1.000
_cell.angle_alpha   90.00
_cell.angle_beta   90.00
_cell.angle_gamma   90.00
#
_symmetry.space_group_name_H-M   'P 1'
#
loop_
_entity.id
_entity.type
_entity.pdbx_description
1 polymer ?
#
loop_
_entity_poly.entity_id
_entity_poly.type
_entity_poly.pdbx_seq_one_letter_code
_entity_poly.pdbx_strand_id
1 'polypeptide(L)'
;MPSSTSLAADSMVCENTNLLSKKIRVYPETKLAAKWRTWLSASRWCYNQAIAILKDEKIGKYDLRKKVMDSAPNWVSEQPYNPRQMAVFQAFEAHKAAKKVKGTAKFRIRWK
;
A
#
# COMPACT_ATOMS: atom_id res chain seq x y z
N MET A 1 -31.00 -38.43 32.74
CA MET A 1 -30.04 -37.30 32.79
C MET A 1 -28.87 -37.72 33.67
N PRO A 2 -27.68 -37.95 33.10
CA PRO A 2 -26.46 -37.85 33.87
C PRO A 2 -25.42 -36.90 33.26
N SER A 3 -24.73 -36.27 34.20
CA SER A 3 -23.63 -35.32 34.22
C SER A 3 -22.66 -35.27 33.03
N SER A 4 -22.38 -34.04 32.60
CA SER A 4 -21.19 -33.69 31.84
C SER A 4 -20.01 -33.46 32.79
N THR A 5 -18.93 -34.23 32.62
CA THR A 5 -17.63 -33.97 33.25
C THR A 5 -16.80 -33.11 32.32
N SER A 6 -16.47 -31.88 32.73
CA SER A 6 -15.50 -31.03 32.05
C SER A 6 -14.08 -31.45 32.44
N LEU A 7 -13.22 -31.74 31.46
CA LEU A 7 -11.77 -31.82 31.67
C LEU A 7 -11.14 -30.52 31.18
N ALA A 8 -10.55 -29.79 32.12
CA ALA A 8 -9.75 -28.60 31.87
C ALA A 8 -8.40 -28.99 31.27
N ALA A 9 -7.84 -28.02 30.53
CA ALA A 9 -6.66 -28.06 29.71
C ALA A 9 -5.40 -28.58 30.39
N ASP A 10 -4.53 -29.23 29.61
CA ASP A 10 -3.09 -29.04 29.76
C ASP A 10 -2.32 -29.35 28.46
N SER A 11 -1.26 -28.58 28.27
CA SER A 11 -0.19 -28.72 27.29
C SER A 11 -0.45 -28.16 25.88
N MET A 12 -0.52 -26.83 25.82
CA MET A 12 -0.10 -26.08 24.63
C MET A 12 1.43 -26.26 24.46
N VAL A 13 1.84 -27.29 23.71
CA VAL A 13 3.18 -27.32 23.13
C VAL A 13 3.23 -26.20 22.11
N CYS A 14 3.84 -25.08 22.49
CA CYS A 14 4.16 -24.00 21.58
C CYS A 14 5.38 -24.45 20.75
N GLU A 15 5.13 -25.32 19.77
CA GLU A 15 6.11 -25.70 18.77
C GLU A 15 6.50 -24.45 17.98
N ASN A 16 7.76 -24.08 18.15
CA ASN A 16 8.35 -22.88 17.60
C ASN A 16 8.32 -23.00 16.07
N THR A 17 7.45 -22.24 15.40
CA THR A 17 7.35 -22.18 13.93
C THR A 17 8.53 -21.42 13.32
N ASN A 18 9.76 -21.90 13.55
CA ASN A 18 10.96 -21.47 12.82
C ASN A 18 11.04 -22.14 11.45
N LEU A 19 9.92 -22.19 10.72
CA LEU A 19 9.95 -22.41 9.29
C LEU A 19 10.50 -21.12 8.67
N LEU A 20 11.82 -21.08 8.44
CA LEU A 20 12.43 -20.12 7.53
C LEU A 20 11.71 -20.26 6.20
N SER A 21 10.73 -19.37 5.96
CA SER A 21 10.00 -19.31 4.71
C SER A 21 11.03 -19.20 3.60
N LYS A 22 11.14 -20.26 2.78
CA LYS A 22 11.97 -20.22 1.57
C LYS A 22 11.51 -18.99 0.81
N LYS A 23 12.44 -18.10 0.45
CA LYS A 23 12.14 -16.91 -0.35
C LYS A 23 11.70 -17.39 -1.74
N ILE A 24 10.44 -17.75 -1.88
CA ILE A 24 9.87 -18.14 -3.16
C ILE A 24 9.84 -16.86 -3.99
N ARG A 25 10.75 -16.79 -4.95
CA ARG A 25 10.71 -15.73 -5.96
C ARG A 25 9.62 -16.13 -6.94
N VAL A 26 8.37 -15.87 -6.56
CA VAL A 26 7.22 -16.00 -7.45
C VAL A 26 7.42 -14.92 -8.51
N TYR A 27 8.05 -15.29 -9.62
CA TYR A 27 8.16 -14.42 -10.77
C TYR A 27 6.82 -14.50 -11.50
N PRO A 28 6.04 -13.41 -11.54
CA PRO A 28 4.98 -13.34 -12.53
C PRO A 28 5.60 -13.56 -13.91
N GLU A 29 4.90 -14.26 -14.80
CA GLU A 29 5.28 -14.34 -16.21
C GLU A 29 5.65 -12.95 -16.75
N THR A 30 6.56 -12.87 -17.73
CA THR A 30 7.10 -11.60 -18.25
C THR A 30 5.99 -10.60 -18.61
N LYS A 31 4.87 -11.08 -19.16
CA LYS A 31 3.66 -10.30 -19.46
C LYS A 31 2.97 -9.73 -18.21
N LEU A 32 2.84 -10.54 -17.16
CA LEU A 32 2.24 -10.10 -15.89
C LEU A 32 3.16 -9.13 -15.14
N ALA A 33 4.48 -9.34 -15.19
CA ALA A 33 5.47 -8.40 -14.65
C ALA A 33 5.38 -7.03 -15.34
N ALA A 34 5.18 -7.00 -16.66
CA ALA A 34 4.98 -5.76 -17.41
C ALA A 34 3.71 -5.02 -16.95
N LYS A 35 2.57 -5.71 -16.84
CA LYS A 35 1.31 -5.13 -16.32
C LYS A 35 1.50 -4.54 -14.93
N TRP A 36 2.16 -5.28 -14.04
CA TRP A 36 2.47 -4.83 -12.68
C TRP A 36 3.33 -3.55 -12.68
N ARG A 37 4.34 -3.46 -13.56
CA ARG A 37 5.17 -2.26 -13.69
C ARG A 37 4.37 -1.05 -14.19
N THR A 38 3.42 -1.26 -15.10
CA THR A 38 2.51 -0.20 -15.55
C THR A 38 1.65 0.30 -14.39
N TRP A 39 1.12 -0.62 -13.58
CA TRP A 39 0.33 -0.25 -12.39
C TRP A 39 1.16 0.52 -11.37
N LEU A 40 2.40 0.08 -11.10
CA LEU A 40 3.33 0.80 -10.24
C LEU A 40 3.66 2.20 -10.78
N SER A 41 3.79 2.33 -12.09
CA SER A 41 4.06 3.63 -12.74
C SER A 41 2.88 4.58 -12.59
N ALA A 42 1.64 4.09 -12.78
CA ALA A 42 0.43 4.86 -12.56
C ALA A 42 0.26 5.26 -11.09
N SER A 43 0.45 4.34 -10.14
CA SER A 43 0.44 4.64 -8.70
C SER A 43 1.52 5.66 -8.32
N ARG A 44 2.73 5.57 -8.89
CA ARG A 44 3.81 6.53 -8.67
C ARG A 44 3.42 7.92 -9.18
N TRP A 45 2.78 8.00 -10.34
CA TRP A 45 2.26 9.26 -10.87
C TRP A 45 1.23 9.88 -9.92
N CYS A 46 0.24 9.11 -9.46
CA CYS A 46 -0.76 9.58 -8.49
C CYS A 46 -0.12 10.06 -7.18
N TYR A 47 0.87 9.33 -6.67
CA TYR A 47 1.59 9.74 -5.45
C TYR A 47 2.31 11.08 -5.65
N ASN A 48 3.05 11.23 -6.75
CA ASN A 48 3.81 12.46 -7.01
C ASN A 48 2.89 13.66 -7.17
N GLN A 49 1.76 13.50 -7.87
CA GLN A 49 0.77 14.56 -8.02
C GLN A 49 0.11 14.93 -6.69
N ALA A 50 -0.23 13.94 -5.87
CA ALA A 50 -0.75 14.17 -4.54
C ALA A 50 0.24 14.99 -3.67
N ILE A 51 1.54 14.68 -3.72
CA ILE A 51 2.57 15.45 -3.01
C ILE A 51 2.73 16.86 -3.58
N ALA A 52 2.64 17.06 -4.89
CA ALA A 52 2.70 18.39 -5.50
C ALA A 52 1.57 19.27 -4.99
N ILE A 53 0.32 18.79 -5.08
CA ILE A 53 -0.85 19.50 -4.57
C ILE A 53 -0.74 19.80 -3.07
N LEU A 54 -0.25 18.84 -2.27
CA LEU A 54 -0.12 19.00 -0.82
C LEU A 54 0.97 19.99 -0.39
N LYS A 55 1.92 20.32 -1.29
CA LYS A 55 2.92 21.38 -1.05
C LYS A 55 2.31 22.76 -1.23
N ASP A 56 1.46 22.91 -2.23
CA ASP A 56 0.86 24.19 -2.60
C ASP A 56 -0.37 24.50 -1.73
N GLU A 57 -1.21 23.49 -1.45
CA GLU A 57 -2.50 23.64 -0.78
C GLU A 57 -2.69 22.64 0.37
N LYS A 58 -3.40 23.07 1.42
CA LYS A 58 -3.86 22.18 2.49
C LYS A 58 -5.25 21.64 2.13
N ILE A 59 -5.31 20.38 1.69
CA ILE A 59 -6.53 19.70 1.28
C ILE A 59 -6.76 18.43 2.13
N GLY A 60 -8.02 18.03 2.31
CA GLY A 60 -8.41 16.78 3.00
C GLY A 60 -8.08 15.51 2.20
N LYS A 61 -7.98 14.36 2.88
CA LYS A 61 -7.56 13.08 2.26
C LYS A 61 -8.45 12.66 1.07
N TYR A 62 -9.77 12.81 1.19
CA TYR A 62 -10.73 12.39 0.16
C TYR A 62 -10.82 13.39 -1.00
N ASP A 63 -10.77 14.68 -0.71
CA ASP A 63 -10.76 15.74 -1.73
C ASP A 63 -9.48 15.67 -2.57
N LEU A 64 -8.34 15.37 -1.94
CA LEU A 64 -7.07 15.13 -2.64
C LEU A 64 -7.18 13.96 -3.61
N ARG A 65 -7.78 12.84 -3.18
CA ARG A 65 -8.04 11.69 -4.05
C ARG A 65 -8.87 12.11 -5.26
N LYS A 66 -9.97 12.84 -5.04
CA LYS A 66 -10.82 13.29 -6.14
C LYS A 66 -10.04 14.16 -7.13
N LYS A 67 -9.37 15.21 -6.65
CA LYS A 67 -8.57 16.14 -7.47
C LYS A 67 -7.48 15.43 -8.28
N VAL A 68 -6.75 14.49 -7.66
CA VAL A 68 -5.71 13.71 -8.36
C VAL A 68 -6.31 12.78 -9.40
N MET A 69 -7.41 12.09 -9.11
CA MET A 69 -8.06 11.18 -10.07
C MET A 69 -8.68 11.92 -11.24
N ASP A 70 -9.28 13.10 -11.00
CA ASP A 70 -9.88 13.92 -12.05
C ASP A 70 -8.81 14.50 -13.00
N SER A 71 -7.60 14.78 -12.47
CA SER A 71 -6.45 15.24 -13.27
C SER A 71 -5.70 14.12 -14.00
N ALA A 72 -6.12 12.86 -13.84
CA ALA A 72 -5.34 11.72 -14.31
C ALA A 72 -5.41 11.58 -15.85
N PRO A 73 -4.25 11.47 -16.54
CA PRO A 73 -4.23 11.21 -17.98
C PRO A 73 -4.73 9.80 -18.29
N ASN A 74 -5.19 9.59 -19.53
CA ASN A 74 -5.86 8.35 -19.96
C ASN A 74 -5.10 7.07 -19.58
N TRP A 75 -3.78 7.04 -19.79
CA TRP A 75 -2.94 5.87 -19.47
C TRP A 75 -2.91 5.51 -17.97
N VAL A 76 -3.13 6.47 -17.07
CA VAL A 76 -3.28 6.25 -15.62
C VAL A 76 -4.71 5.80 -15.33
N SER A 77 -5.69 6.41 -15.97
CA SER A 77 -7.12 6.12 -15.78
C SER A 77 -7.52 4.71 -16.21
N GLU A 78 -6.83 4.13 -17.20
CA GLU A 78 -6.95 2.73 -17.61
C GLU A 78 -6.56 1.72 -16.52
N GLN A 79 -5.70 2.12 -15.59
CA GLN A 79 -5.19 1.22 -14.55
C GLN A 79 -6.23 1.04 -13.43
N PRO A 80 -6.20 -0.09 -12.69
CA PRO A 80 -7.18 -0.36 -11.64
C PRO A 80 -7.26 0.78 -10.63
N TYR A 81 -8.49 1.05 -10.17
CA TYR A 81 -8.77 2.16 -9.29
C TYR A 81 -8.07 2.04 -7.93
N ASN A 82 -8.09 0.82 -7.36
CA ASN A 82 -7.67 0.59 -5.99
C ASN A 82 -6.18 0.94 -5.73
N PRO A 83 -5.21 0.46 -6.54
CA PRO A 83 -3.80 0.83 -6.36
C PRO A 83 -3.53 2.33 -6.51
N ARG A 84 -4.30 3.03 -7.35
CA ARG A 84 -4.16 4.47 -7.55
C ARG A 84 -4.65 5.25 -6.33
N GLN A 85 -5.84 4.93 -5.79
CA GLN A 85 -6.34 5.61 -4.59
C GLN A 85 -5.47 5.36 -3.36
N MET A 86 -4.95 4.14 -3.20
CA MET A 86 -4.06 3.81 -2.09
C MET A 86 -2.76 4.62 -2.15
N ALA A 87 -2.23 4.86 -3.36
CA ALA A 87 -1.04 5.71 -3.53
C ALA A 87 -1.27 7.15 -3.06
N VAL A 88 -2.46 7.73 -3.34
CA VAL A 88 -2.81 9.08 -2.87
C VAL A 88 -2.93 9.13 -1.35
N PHE A 89 -3.54 8.11 -0.74
CA PHE A 89 -3.67 8.02 0.71
C PHE A 89 -2.32 7.89 1.41
N GLN A 90 -1.43 7.06 0.86
CA GLN A 90 -0.06 6.96 1.35
C GLN A 90 0.72 8.28 1.20
N ALA A 91 0.51 9.01 0.11
CA ALA A 91 1.12 10.33 -0.09
C ALA A 91 0.67 11.32 1.00
N PHE A 92 -0.62 11.34 1.32
CA PHE A 92 -1.18 12.18 2.38
C PHE A 92 -0.59 11.85 3.76
N GLU A 93 -0.56 10.57 4.11
CA GLU A 93 0.00 10.10 5.39
C GLU A 93 1.50 10.37 5.49
N ALA A 94 2.25 10.12 4.40
CA ALA A 94 3.68 10.43 4.32
C ALA A 94 3.94 11.93 4.46
N HIS A 95 3.15 12.79 3.83
CA HIS A 95 3.27 14.23 3.97
C HIS A 95 2.94 14.70 5.40
N LYS A 96 1.90 14.15 6.03
CA LYS A 96 1.55 14.42 7.42
C LYS A 96 2.68 14.00 8.37
N ALA A 97 3.27 12.83 8.16
CA ALA A 97 4.41 12.35 8.93
C ALA A 97 5.65 13.22 8.70
N ALA A 98 5.93 13.60 7.46
CA ALA A 98 7.06 14.45 7.10
C ALA A 98 6.96 15.84 7.75
N LYS A 99 5.76 16.43 7.79
CA LYS A 99 5.51 17.70 8.50
C LYS A 99 5.85 17.62 9.99
N LYS A 100 5.58 16.49 10.66
CA LYS A 100 5.95 16.30 12.08
C LYS A 100 7.46 16.31 12.31
N VAL A 101 8.22 15.78 11.33
CA VAL A 101 9.68 15.63 11.42
C VAL A 101 10.42 16.76 10.69
N LYS A 102 9.71 17.81 10.23
CA LYS A 102 10.24 18.88 9.34
C LYS A 102 10.98 18.35 8.08
N GLY A 103 10.64 17.14 7.63
CA GLY A 103 11.24 16.49 6.47
C GLY A 103 10.42 16.63 5.18
N THR A 104 10.92 16.11 4.06
CA THR A 104 10.19 16.05 2.79
C THR A 104 9.74 14.63 2.47
N ALA A 105 8.44 14.43 2.18
CA ALA A 105 7.94 13.16 1.68
C ALA A 105 8.36 12.95 0.21
N LYS A 106 8.94 11.79 -0.09
CA LYS A 106 9.36 11.38 -1.45
C LYS A 106 9.01 9.92 -1.68
N PHE A 107 8.52 9.59 -2.88
CA PHE A 107 8.27 8.22 -3.28
C PHE A 107 9.59 7.48 -3.46
N ARG A 108 9.85 6.45 -2.63
CA ARG A 108 11.08 5.65 -2.69
C ARG A 108 10.75 4.20 -3.02
N ILE A 109 11.23 3.72 -4.16
CA ILE A 109 11.22 2.29 -4.49
C ILE A 109 12.59 1.73 -4.11
N ARG A 110 12.66 0.83 -3.12
CA ARG A 110 13.89 0.08 -2.79
C ARG A 110 13.82 -1.26 -3.52
N TRP A 111 14.50 -1.35 -4.66
CA TRP A 111 14.78 -2.64 -5.28
C TRP A 111 16.04 -3.22 -4.61
N LYS A 112 15.92 -4.38 -3.95
CA LYS A 112 17.06 -5.20 -3.52
C LYS A 112 16.82 -6.63 -3.98
#